data_AF-A0A8H4JX80-F1
#
_entry.id   AF-A0A8H4JX80-F1
#
_cell.length_a   1.000
_cell.length_b   1.000
_cell.length_c   1.000
_cell.angle_alpha   90.00
_cell.angle_beta   90.00
_cell.angle_gamma   90.00
#
_symmetry.space_group_name_H-M   'P 1'
#
loop_
_entity.id
_entity.type
_entity.pdbx_description
1 polymer ?
#
loop_
_entity_poly.entity_id
_entity_poly.type
_entity_poly.pdbx_seq_one_letter_code
_entity_poly.pdbx_strand_id
1 'polypeptide(L)'
;MPSDIFNWLPPEIHINIVRYLNTRANHGLLRDIRSFTSASPTARRYFYANQCASFVRPYIQEISEIFEDEGLVPLAVTLLQVRKVRVKTRGLTSSQIEQHLRPYLDAFTHFENSEPEEEWKQDLGCITALINMNREFDIMWQEYYWRVRLPNYVPPPSDRSNVIDHFLRYDLYCQLGCHGEEKLFAENEHVKEFESHLYKIIPPKPRVRRSARINMLWLIKKLLEKILFSVDWQINYVGDARKERNQVDDIIRQGGSSHFVMQRLRECRFKSRDERDTKLYLDHVCLQGYPFILHLQQLTRDAQKACILDMFFKFTTEKLQAKAGISKSTRSATKRERMYRSLALS
;
A
#
# COMPACT_ATOMS: atom_id res chain seq x y z
N MET A 1 -21.22 32.49 -16.81
CA MET A 1 -20.11 31.79 -16.12
C MET A 1 -19.65 32.67 -14.97
N PRO A 2 -19.42 32.17 -13.75
CA PRO A 2 -18.89 33.01 -12.69
C PRO A 2 -17.49 33.46 -13.13
N SER A 3 -17.29 34.76 -13.27
CA SER A 3 -15.98 35.34 -13.57
C SER A 3 -15.05 35.04 -12.40
N ASP A 4 -13.87 34.48 -12.69
CA ASP A 4 -12.81 34.26 -11.69
C ASP A 4 -12.54 35.58 -10.95
N ILE A 5 -12.95 35.65 -9.67
CA ILE A 5 -12.82 36.87 -8.85
C ILE A 5 -11.36 37.30 -8.71
N PHE A 6 -10.44 36.35 -8.86
CA PHE A 6 -9.00 36.59 -8.83
C PHE A 6 -8.50 37.30 -10.09
N ASN A 7 -9.26 37.38 -11.18
CA ASN A 7 -8.90 38.21 -12.33
C ASN A 7 -9.09 39.71 -12.08
N TRP A 8 -9.86 40.07 -11.04
CA TRP A 8 -10.22 41.46 -10.73
C TRP A 8 -9.36 42.05 -9.61
N LEU A 9 -8.51 41.22 -8.99
CA LEU A 9 -7.64 41.64 -7.91
C LEU A 9 -6.29 42.13 -8.47
N PRO A 10 -5.74 43.22 -7.93
CA PRO A 10 -4.39 43.66 -8.25
C PRO A 10 -3.35 42.59 -7.86
N PRO A 11 -2.21 42.51 -8.59
CA PRO A 11 -1.08 41.62 -8.28
C PRO A 11 -0.65 41.65 -6.80
N GLU A 12 -0.67 42.83 -6.20
CA GLU A 12 -0.27 43.08 -4.82
C GLU A 12 -1.21 42.40 -3.81
N ILE A 13 -2.51 42.31 -4.15
CA ILE A 13 -3.50 41.61 -3.33
C ILE A 13 -3.28 40.10 -3.42
N HIS A 14 -2.90 39.56 -4.58
CA HIS A 14 -2.52 38.13 -4.69
C HIS A 14 -1.31 37.80 -3.82
N ILE A 15 -0.28 38.65 -3.84
CA ILE A 15 0.91 38.49 -3.01
C ILE A 15 0.53 38.58 -1.53
N ASN A 16 -0.35 39.49 -1.15
CA ASN A 16 -0.82 39.61 0.23
C ASN A 16 -1.67 38.43 0.69
N ILE A 17 -2.56 37.88 -0.15
CA ILE A 17 -3.31 36.65 0.15
C ILE A 17 -2.34 35.51 0.40
N VAL A 18 -1.35 35.34 -0.48
CA VAL A 18 -0.34 34.28 -0.38
C VAL A 18 0.53 34.49 0.88
N ARG A 19 0.96 35.72 1.20
CA ARG A 19 1.65 36.06 2.46
C ARG A 19 0.80 35.87 3.72
N TYR A 20 -0.50 36.14 3.66
CA TYR A 20 -1.42 35.98 4.79
C TYR A 20 -1.72 34.51 5.07
N LEU A 21 -1.80 33.69 4.02
CA LEU A 21 -1.76 32.24 4.16
C LEU A 21 -0.45 31.83 4.85
N ASN A 22 0.71 32.37 4.43
CA ASN A 22 2.03 32.03 5.00
C ASN A 22 2.19 32.29 6.51
N THR A 23 1.56 33.33 7.02
CA THR A 23 1.78 33.83 8.39
C THR A 23 1.00 33.06 9.46
N ARG A 24 0.00 32.25 9.08
CA ARG A 24 -0.71 31.33 10.00
C ARG A 24 -0.11 29.93 9.89
N ALA A 25 1.04 29.74 10.55
CA ALA A 25 1.80 28.50 10.58
C ALA A 25 0.94 27.31 11.07
N ASN A 26 0.55 26.44 10.14
CA ASN A 26 0.11 25.06 10.38
C ASN A 26 -0.02 24.32 9.04
N HIS A 27 0.00 22.98 9.07
CA HIS A 27 -0.11 22.07 7.91
C HIS A 27 -1.30 22.31 6.94
N GLY A 28 -2.24 23.20 7.27
CA GLY A 28 -3.30 23.68 6.35
C GLY A 28 -2.77 24.52 5.18
N LEU A 29 -1.59 25.13 5.32
CA LEU A 29 -1.05 26.10 4.36
C LEU A 29 -0.78 25.52 2.96
N LEU A 30 -0.20 24.32 2.83
CA LEU A 30 -0.02 23.67 1.52
C LEU A 30 -1.34 23.33 0.84
N ARG A 31 -2.33 22.90 1.63
CA ARG A 31 -3.67 22.58 1.14
C ARG A 31 -4.37 23.84 0.64
N ASP A 32 -4.25 24.95 1.37
CA ASP A 32 -4.89 26.21 1.03
C ASP A 32 -4.22 26.88 -0.17
N ILE A 33 -2.89 26.85 -0.26
CA ILE A 33 -2.14 27.33 -1.44
C ILE A 33 -2.45 26.45 -2.66
N ARG A 34 -2.48 25.12 -2.50
CA ARG A 34 -2.85 24.21 -3.60
C ARG A 34 -4.29 24.46 -4.05
N SER A 35 -5.22 24.69 -3.12
CA SER A 35 -6.61 25.02 -3.44
C SER A 35 -6.71 26.36 -4.15
N PHE A 36 -6.00 27.38 -3.67
CA PHE A 36 -5.94 28.73 -4.26
C PHE A 36 -5.37 28.71 -5.68
N THR A 37 -4.22 28.06 -5.88
CA THR A 37 -3.58 27.94 -7.20
C THR A 37 -4.33 27.02 -8.17
N SER A 38 -5.16 26.10 -7.67
CA SER A 38 -6.06 25.27 -8.50
C SER A 38 -7.36 26.00 -8.86
N ALA A 39 -7.81 26.93 -8.01
CA ALA A 39 -9.05 27.68 -8.21
C ALA A 39 -8.92 28.83 -9.22
N SER A 40 -7.71 29.35 -9.46
CA SER A 40 -7.49 30.45 -10.40
C SER A 40 -6.18 30.32 -11.20
N PRO A 41 -6.24 30.33 -12.55
CA PRO A 41 -5.07 30.41 -13.43
C PRO A 41 -4.22 31.68 -13.22
N THR A 42 -4.86 32.79 -12.84
CA THR A 42 -4.19 34.07 -12.59
C THR A 42 -3.45 34.05 -11.27
N ALA A 43 -4.09 33.55 -10.21
CA ALA A 43 -3.43 33.28 -8.92
C ALA A 43 -2.22 32.35 -9.09
N ARG A 44 -2.36 31.32 -9.94
CA ARG A 44 -1.26 30.41 -10.30
C ARG A 44 -0.10 31.14 -10.97
N ARG A 45 -0.37 31.97 -11.98
CA ARG A 45 0.68 32.76 -12.66
C ARG A 45 1.44 33.66 -11.70
N TYR A 46 0.74 34.39 -10.82
CA TYR A 46 1.40 35.26 -9.84
C TYR A 46 2.18 34.48 -8.79
N PHE A 47 1.66 33.32 -8.35
CA PHE A 47 2.34 32.44 -7.42
C PHE A 47 3.70 31.96 -7.97
N TYR A 48 3.71 31.50 -9.23
CA TYR A 48 4.96 31.04 -9.88
C TYR A 48 5.90 32.20 -10.25
N ALA A 49 5.38 33.37 -10.65
CA ALA A 49 6.20 34.49 -11.10
C ALA A 49 6.97 35.21 -9.98
N ASN A 50 6.42 35.27 -8.76
CA ASN A 50 6.87 36.28 -7.79
C ASN A 50 7.52 35.75 -6.50
N GLN A 51 7.42 34.47 -6.15
CA GLN A 51 7.85 34.06 -4.79
C GLN A 51 7.96 32.55 -4.50
N CYS A 52 7.68 31.65 -5.47
CA CYS A 52 7.59 30.20 -5.26
C CYS A 52 8.75 29.63 -4.40
N ALA A 53 10.00 29.97 -4.73
CA ALA A 53 11.19 29.48 -4.01
C ALA A 53 11.18 29.81 -2.50
N SER A 54 10.76 31.03 -2.11
CA SER A 54 10.71 31.45 -0.70
C SER A 54 9.60 30.77 0.10
N PHE A 55 8.49 30.44 -0.55
CA PHE A 55 7.34 29.76 0.05
C PHE A 55 7.54 28.26 0.19
N VAL A 56 8.24 27.67 -0.78
CA VAL A 56 8.45 26.24 -0.84
C VAL A 56 9.59 25.80 0.08
N ARG A 57 10.55 26.70 0.37
CA ARG A 57 11.72 26.42 1.20
C ARG A 57 11.43 25.80 2.58
N PRO A 58 10.46 26.28 3.38
CA PRO A 58 10.11 25.62 4.66
C PRO A 58 9.61 24.19 4.48
N TYR A 59 8.93 23.90 3.37
CA TYR A 59 8.43 22.55 3.07
C TYR A 59 9.51 21.62 2.53
N ILE A 60 10.50 22.17 1.83
CA ILE A 60 11.70 21.41 1.47
C ILE A 60 12.44 21.01 2.74
N GLN A 61 12.56 21.92 3.72
CA GLN A 61 13.14 21.59 5.04
C GLN A 61 12.32 20.52 5.77
N GLU A 62 10.98 20.62 5.76
CA GLU A 62 10.11 19.59 6.33
C GLU A 62 10.31 18.22 5.63
N ILE A 63 10.53 18.19 4.32
CA ILE A 63 10.88 16.96 3.60
C ILE A 63 12.23 16.42 4.07
N SER A 64 13.26 17.26 4.17
CA SER A 64 14.57 16.84 4.69
C SER A 64 14.45 16.26 6.11
N GLU A 65 13.58 16.83 6.96
CA GLU A 65 13.30 16.31 8.30
C GLU A 65 12.54 14.97 8.29
N ILE A 66 11.55 14.81 7.40
CA ILE A 66 10.74 13.59 7.29
C ILE A 66 11.58 12.39 6.84
N PHE A 67 12.42 12.60 5.81
CA PHE A 67 13.21 11.55 5.18
C PHE A 67 14.54 11.31 5.88
N GLU A 68 15.09 12.34 6.55
CA GLU A 68 16.42 12.39 7.21
C GLU A 68 17.63 12.17 6.27
N ASP A 69 17.43 11.43 5.18
CA ASP A 69 18.35 11.24 4.05
C ASP A 69 17.67 11.77 2.78
N GLU A 70 18.17 12.91 2.26
CA GLU A 70 17.65 13.52 1.03
C GLU A 70 17.82 12.61 -0.21
N GLY A 71 18.76 11.65 -0.17
CA GLY A 71 18.93 10.65 -1.22
C GLY A 71 17.73 9.73 -1.41
N LEU A 72 16.80 9.69 -0.45
CA LEU A 72 15.56 8.91 -0.52
C LEU A 72 14.40 9.65 -1.21
N VAL A 73 14.48 10.98 -1.34
CA VAL A 73 13.42 11.78 -1.96
C VAL A 73 13.16 11.37 -3.43
N PRO A 74 14.18 11.13 -4.27
CA PRO A 74 13.99 10.70 -5.67
C PRO A 74 13.27 9.36 -5.79
N LEU A 75 13.58 8.42 -4.90
CA LEU A 75 12.89 7.13 -4.78
C LEU A 75 11.39 7.36 -4.47
N ALA A 76 11.09 8.26 -3.54
CA ALA A 76 9.71 8.60 -3.19
C ALA A 76 8.96 9.32 -4.32
N VAL A 77 9.62 10.24 -5.04
CA VAL A 77 9.05 10.92 -6.22
C VAL A 77 8.70 9.89 -7.30
N THR A 78 9.63 8.97 -7.60
CA THR A 78 9.41 7.87 -8.56
C THR A 78 8.23 7.01 -8.12
N LEU A 79 8.17 6.61 -6.85
CA LEU A 79 7.06 5.82 -6.31
C LEU A 79 5.72 6.53 -6.48
N LEU A 80 5.64 7.83 -6.18
CA LEU A 80 4.42 8.63 -6.35
C LEU A 80 3.96 8.67 -7.82
N GLN A 81 4.89 8.82 -8.76
CA GLN A 81 4.58 8.80 -10.19
C GLN A 81 4.10 7.42 -10.65
N VAL A 82 4.80 6.35 -10.26
CA VAL A 82 4.42 4.98 -10.57
C VAL A 82 3.04 4.65 -9.99
N ARG A 83 2.76 5.02 -8.73
CA ARG A 83 1.42 4.87 -8.12
C ARG A 83 0.34 5.58 -8.94
N LYS A 84 0.58 6.80 -9.45
CA LYS A 84 -0.36 7.52 -10.32
C LYS A 84 -0.63 6.76 -11.62
N VAL A 85 0.40 6.18 -12.23
CA VAL A 85 0.25 5.38 -13.46
C VAL A 85 -0.51 4.08 -13.18
N ARG A 86 -0.20 3.39 -12.08
CA ARG A 86 -0.88 2.16 -11.67
C ARG A 86 -2.38 2.32 -11.45
N VAL A 87 -2.82 3.50 -11.00
CA VAL A 87 -4.25 3.82 -10.92
C VAL A 87 -4.90 3.87 -12.31
N LYS A 88 -4.19 4.39 -13.31
CA LYS A 88 -4.68 4.53 -14.70
C LYS A 88 -4.63 3.22 -15.48
N THR A 89 -3.78 2.28 -15.08
CA THR A 89 -3.62 0.98 -15.76
C THR A 89 -4.47 -0.14 -15.16
N ARG A 90 -5.44 0.19 -14.31
CA ARG A 90 -6.38 -0.79 -13.75
C ARG A 90 -7.18 -1.48 -14.87
N GLY A 91 -7.12 -2.82 -14.89
CA GLY A 91 -7.84 -3.64 -15.88
C GLY A 91 -7.10 -3.83 -17.21
N LEU A 92 -5.90 -3.26 -17.36
CA LEU A 92 -5.03 -3.56 -18.51
C LEU A 92 -4.31 -4.90 -18.33
N THR A 93 -3.84 -5.47 -19.43
CA THR A 93 -3.01 -6.67 -19.41
C THR A 93 -1.58 -6.36 -18.95
N SER A 94 -0.85 -7.37 -18.48
CA SER A 94 0.54 -7.19 -18.02
C SER A 94 1.45 -6.54 -19.07
N SER A 95 1.34 -6.93 -20.34
CA SER A 95 2.12 -6.31 -21.42
C SER A 95 1.80 -4.82 -21.60
N GLN A 96 0.53 -4.43 -21.51
CA GLN A 96 0.13 -3.02 -21.57
C GLN A 96 0.62 -2.25 -20.35
N ILE A 97 0.58 -2.86 -19.16
CA ILE A 97 1.09 -2.25 -17.94
C ILE A 97 2.60 -2.00 -18.07
N GLU A 98 3.38 -2.98 -18.56
CA GLU A 98 4.82 -2.83 -18.78
C GLU A 98 5.14 -1.65 -19.72
N GLN A 99 4.39 -1.49 -20.82
CA GLN A 99 4.59 -0.37 -21.73
C GLN A 99 4.44 1.00 -21.04
N HIS A 100 3.47 1.12 -20.13
CA HIS A 100 3.25 2.37 -19.39
C HIS A 100 4.26 2.58 -18.26
N LEU A 101 4.80 1.50 -17.69
CA LEU A 101 5.75 1.56 -16.57
C LEU A 101 7.21 1.67 -17.01
N ARG A 102 7.55 1.23 -18.23
CA ARG A 102 8.92 1.20 -18.74
C ARG A 102 9.67 2.53 -18.60
N PRO A 103 9.09 3.71 -18.92
CA PRO A 103 9.79 4.98 -18.75
C PRO A 103 10.23 5.26 -17.30
N TYR A 104 9.48 4.78 -16.31
CA TYR A 104 9.80 4.96 -14.89
C TYR A 104 10.86 3.98 -14.42
N LEU A 105 10.86 2.76 -14.97
CA LEU A 105 11.91 1.78 -14.72
C LEU A 105 13.25 2.26 -15.30
N ASP A 106 13.23 2.79 -16.54
CA ASP A 106 14.41 3.33 -17.21
C ASP A 106 14.95 4.58 -16.47
N ALA A 107 14.05 5.47 -16.03
CA ALA A 107 14.43 6.63 -15.22
C ALA A 107 15.04 6.22 -13.88
N PHE A 108 14.50 5.20 -13.21
CA PHE A 108 15.07 4.67 -11.97
C PHE A 108 16.51 4.17 -12.16
N THR A 109 16.77 3.40 -13.21
CA THR A 109 18.12 2.95 -13.57
C THR A 109 19.06 4.13 -13.78
N HIS A 110 18.58 5.24 -14.32
CA HIS A 110 19.38 6.44 -14.48
C HIS A 110 19.65 7.14 -13.15
N PHE A 111 18.67 7.21 -12.25
CA PHE A 111 18.80 7.85 -10.92
C PHE A 111 19.77 7.12 -9.98
N GLU A 112 19.82 5.79 -9.96
CA GLU A 112 20.83 5.09 -9.15
C GLU A 112 22.27 5.41 -9.59
N ASN A 113 22.44 5.89 -10.82
CA ASN A 113 23.72 6.20 -11.42
C ASN A 113 24.01 7.71 -11.56
N SER A 114 23.10 8.60 -11.15
CA SER A 114 23.17 10.04 -11.41
C SER A 114 22.72 10.87 -10.21
N GLU A 115 23.15 12.14 -10.11
CA GLU A 115 22.58 13.05 -9.12
C GLU A 115 21.08 13.27 -9.38
N PRO A 116 20.25 13.30 -8.32
CA PRO A 116 18.83 13.43 -8.52
C PRO A 116 18.43 14.82 -8.99
N GLU A 117 17.71 14.88 -10.09
CA GLU A 117 17.15 16.13 -10.60
C GLU A 117 16.21 16.77 -9.55
N GLU A 118 16.53 18.00 -9.16
CA GLU A 118 15.80 18.74 -8.12
C GLU A 118 14.45 19.33 -8.59
N GLU A 119 13.93 18.88 -9.74
CA GLU A 119 12.69 19.41 -10.33
C GLU A 119 11.49 19.33 -9.37
N TRP A 120 11.47 18.32 -8.48
CA TRP A 120 10.44 18.15 -7.46
C TRP A 120 10.35 19.33 -6.48
N LYS A 121 11.45 20.07 -6.26
CA LYS A 121 11.50 21.25 -5.38
C LYS A 121 10.67 22.42 -5.92
N GLN A 122 10.23 22.37 -7.17
CA GLN A 122 9.42 23.40 -7.82
C GLN A 122 7.94 23.02 -7.96
N ASP A 123 7.60 21.74 -7.73
CA ASP A 123 6.22 21.23 -7.83
C ASP A 123 5.57 21.10 -6.45
N LEU A 124 4.73 22.10 -6.11
CA LEU A 124 3.93 22.11 -4.89
C LEU A 124 3.06 20.86 -4.71
N GLY A 125 2.54 20.30 -5.82
CA GLY A 125 1.76 19.08 -5.81
C GLY A 125 2.59 17.86 -5.44
N CYS A 126 3.84 17.80 -5.91
CA CYS A 126 4.82 16.79 -5.53
C CYS A 126 5.19 16.91 -4.04
N ILE A 127 5.55 18.11 -3.59
CA ILE A 127 5.93 18.39 -2.20
C ILE A 127 4.82 18.04 -1.22
N THR A 128 3.59 18.44 -1.53
CA THR A 128 2.42 18.07 -0.72
C THR A 128 2.25 16.56 -0.64
N ALA A 129 2.51 15.83 -1.74
CA ALA A 129 2.40 14.38 -1.75
C ALA A 129 3.51 13.72 -0.92
N LEU A 130 4.76 14.20 -1.02
CA LEU A 130 5.89 13.74 -0.22
C LEU A 130 5.65 13.92 1.28
N ILE A 131 5.18 15.10 1.71
CA ILE A 131 4.84 15.35 3.12
C ILE A 131 3.73 14.40 3.59
N ASN A 132 2.72 14.14 2.75
CA ASN A 132 1.64 13.21 3.10
C ASN A 132 2.11 11.75 3.24
N MET A 133 3.21 11.35 2.59
CA MET A 133 3.80 10.01 2.76
C MET A 133 4.32 9.77 4.17
N ASN A 134 4.60 10.83 4.94
CA ASN A 134 5.09 10.70 6.32
C ASN A 134 4.16 9.84 7.19
N ARG A 135 2.84 9.90 6.97
CA ARG A 135 1.87 9.05 7.67
C ARG A 135 2.07 7.56 7.39
N GLU A 136 2.45 7.22 6.17
CA GLU A 136 2.76 5.84 5.78
C GLU A 136 4.02 5.36 6.49
N PHE A 137 5.05 6.22 6.52
CA PHE A 137 6.31 5.95 7.22
C PHE A 137 6.10 5.80 8.73
N ASP A 138 5.30 6.67 9.36
CA ASP A 138 5.02 6.60 10.78
C ASP A 138 4.35 5.27 11.17
N ILE A 139 3.41 4.77 10.36
CA ILE A 139 2.78 3.46 10.62
C ILE A 139 3.83 2.34 10.61
N MET A 140 4.70 2.32 9.59
CA MET A 140 5.73 1.30 9.47
C MET A 140 6.79 1.42 10.55
N TRP A 141 7.20 2.65 10.87
CA TRP A 141 8.14 2.97 11.93
C TRP A 141 7.61 2.55 13.30
N GLN A 142 6.34 2.81 13.60
CA GLN A 142 5.73 2.38 14.86
C GLN A 142 5.70 0.86 14.97
N GLU A 143 5.27 0.13 13.93
CA GLU A 143 5.29 -1.33 13.95
C GLU A 143 6.71 -1.88 14.14
N TYR A 144 7.69 -1.26 13.49
CA TYR A 144 9.09 -1.62 13.65
C TYR A 144 9.57 -1.38 15.08
N TYR A 145 9.36 -0.16 15.59
CA TYR A 145 9.76 0.28 16.91
C TYR A 145 9.17 -0.63 17.99
N TRP A 146 7.87 -0.92 17.95
CA TRP A 146 7.22 -1.81 18.90
C TRP A 146 7.84 -3.21 18.99
N ARG A 147 8.48 -3.68 17.92
CA ARG A 147 9.09 -5.02 17.85
C ARG A 147 10.55 -5.04 18.27
N VAL A 148 11.25 -3.93 18.06
CA VAL A 148 12.66 -3.78 18.47
C VAL A 148 12.76 -3.17 19.86
N ARG A 149 11.66 -2.62 20.41
CA ARG A 149 11.63 -1.93 21.70
C ARG A 149 12.25 -2.77 22.81
N LEU A 150 13.42 -2.32 23.26
CA LEU A 150 14.01 -2.68 24.54
C LEU A 150 13.62 -1.61 25.57
N PRO A 151 13.48 -1.97 26.86
CA PRO A 151 13.31 -0.97 27.91
C PRO A 151 14.43 0.09 27.82
N ASN A 152 14.06 1.38 27.82
CA ASN A 152 14.95 2.55 27.75
C ASN A 152 15.74 2.73 26.44
N TYR A 153 15.34 2.08 25.33
CA TYR A 153 15.96 2.31 24.02
C TYR A 153 15.22 3.39 23.22
N VAL A 154 15.92 4.48 22.93
CA VAL A 154 15.53 5.46 21.90
C VAL A 154 16.32 5.09 20.65
N PRO A 155 15.65 4.72 19.53
CA PRO A 155 16.35 4.39 18.31
C PRO A 155 17.08 5.62 17.76
N PRO A 156 18.28 5.47 17.20
CA PRO A 156 18.92 6.56 16.49
C PRO A 156 18.07 6.98 15.26
N PRO A 157 18.12 8.26 14.85
CA PRO A 157 17.42 8.74 13.65
C PRO A 157 17.69 7.87 12.41
N SER A 158 18.94 7.44 12.21
CA SER A 158 19.35 6.54 11.12
C SER A 158 18.52 5.25 10.99
N ASP A 159 17.83 4.80 12.03
CA ASP A 159 16.95 3.63 11.94
C ASP A 159 15.64 3.96 11.20
N ARG A 160 15.13 5.20 11.35
CA ARG A 160 13.94 5.67 10.63
C ARG A 160 14.21 5.77 9.13
N SER A 161 15.31 6.42 8.73
CA SER A 161 15.68 6.51 7.31
C SER A 161 15.89 5.13 6.68
N ASN A 162 16.50 4.18 7.39
CA ASN A 162 16.61 2.79 6.95
C ASN A 162 15.24 2.12 6.74
N VAL A 163 14.28 2.33 7.65
CA VAL A 163 12.91 1.82 7.51
C VAL A 163 12.23 2.46 6.29
N ILE A 164 12.42 3.76 6.07
CA ILE A 164 11.89 4.49 4.92
C ILE A 164 12.45 3.93 3.62
N ASP A 165 13.77 3.76 3.49
CA ASP A 165 14.41 3.17 2.30
C ASP A 165 13.83 1.79 1.96
N HIS A 166 13.80 0.89 2.95
CA HIS A 166 13.25 -0.46 2.74
C HIS A 166 11.76 -0.42 2.37
N PHE A 167 10.99 0.54 2.91
CA PHE A 167 9.57 0.70 2.59
C PHE A 167 9.39 1.19 1.14
N LEU A 168 10.14 2.22 0.74
CA LEU A 168 10.10 2.77 -0.60
C LEU A 168 10.45 1.70 -1.64
N ARG A 169 11.52 0.93 -1.42
CA ARG A 169 11.94 -0.16 -2.30
C ARG A 169 10.92 -1.30 -2.36
N TYR A 170 10.32 -1.65 -1.21
CA TYR A 170 9.24 -2.66 -1.18
C TYR A 170 8.04 -2.23 -2.01
N ASP A 171 7.56 -1.01 -1.84
CA ASP A 171 6.35 -0.58 -2.55
C ASP A 171 6.66 -0.32 -4.03
N LEU A 172 7.84 0.20 -4.36
CA LEU A 172 8.32 0.28 -5.75
C LEU A 172 8.31 -1.09 -6.42
N TYR A 173 8.83 -2.13 -5.77
CA TYR A 173 8.76 -3.49 -6.29
C TYR A 173 7.31 -3.92 -6.56
N CYS A 174 6.40 -3.69 -5.61
CA CYS A 174 5.00 -4.07 -5.77
C CYS A 174 4.33 -3.31 -6.93
N GLN A 175 4.70 -2.04 -7.14
CA GLN A 175 4.11 -1.24 -8.20
C GLN A 175 4.74 -1.49 -9.58
N LEU A 176 6.04 -1.76 -9.66
CA LEU A 176 6.77 -1.97 -10.92
C LEU A 176 6.82 -3.44 -11.36
N GLY A 177 7.08 -4.35 -10.42
CA GLY A 177 7.40 -5.75 -10.69
C GLY A 177 6.23 -6.73 -10.51
N CYS A 178 5.08 -6.30 -9.99
CA CYS A 178 3.96 -7.19 -9.69
C CYS A 178 2.66 -6.78 -10.40
N HIS A 179 1.93 -7.75 -10.94
CA HIS A 179 0.54 -7.63 -11.34
C HIS A 179 -0.25 -8.89 -10.94
N GLY A 180 -0.91 -8.84 -9.78
CA GLY A 180 -1.52 -10.04 -9.22
C GLY A 180 -0.43 -11.07 -8.88
N GLU A 181 -0.48 -12.24 -9.51
CA GLU A 181 0.57 -13.26 -9.40
C GLU A 181 1.65 -13.17 -10.49
N GLU A 182 1.42 -12.33 -11.50
CA GLU A 182 2.36 -12.18 -12.62
C GLU A 182 3.51 -11.25 -12.23
N LYS A 183 4.73 -11.67 -12.59
CA LYS A 183 5.93 -10.85 -12.47
C LYS A 183 6.07 -10.00 -13.73
N LEU A 184 5.96 -8.69 -13.57
CA LEU A 184 6.25 -7.72 -14.62
C LEU A 184 7.77 -7.57 -14.75
N PHE A 185 8.25 -7.46 -15.98
CA PHE A 185 9.67 -7.33 -16.31
C PHE A 185 10.55 -8.42 -15.65
N ALA A 186 10.10 -9.67 -15.64
CA ALA A 186 10.74 -10.76 -14.89
C ALA A 186 12.25 -10.93 -15.17
N GLU A 187 12.69 -10.61 -16.40
CA GLU A 187 14.10 -10.71 -16.82
C GLU A 187 14.93 -9.45 -16.51
N ASN A 188 14.32 -8.36 -16.02
CA ASN A 188 15.03 -7.12 -15.73
C ASN A 188 15.77 -7.20 -14.39
N GLU A 189 17.07 -6.91 -14.41
CA GLU A 189 17.94 -7.03 -13.23
C GLU A 189 17.57 -6.07 -12.08
N HIS A 190 17.09 -4.85 -12.38
CA HIS A 190 16.67 -3.93 -11.32
C HIS A 190 15.41 -4.42 -10.60
N VAL A 191 14.49 -5.07 -11.32
CA VAL A 191 13.31 -5.68 -10.68
C VAL A 191 13.72 -6.86 -9.79
N LYS A 192 14.69 -7.67 -10.21
CA LYS A 192 15.27 -8.73 -9.37
C LYS A 192 15.98 -8.14 -8.13
N GLU A 193 16.68 -7.02 -8.30
CA GLU A 193 17.32 -6.31 -7.19
C GLU A 193 16.30 -5.80 -6.18
N PHE A 194 15.22 -5.16 -6.64
CA PHE A 194 14.12 -4.73 -5.77
C PHE A 194 13.45 -5.92 -5.05
N GLU A 195 13.25 -7.04 -5.74
CA GLU A 195 12.74 -8.28 -5.13
C GLU A 195 13.66 -8.74 -3.99
N SER A 196 14.98 -8.67 -4.19
CA SER A 196 15.95 -9.05 -3.16
C SER A 196 15.89 -8.16 -1.92
N HIS A 197 15.61 -6.85 -2.10
CA HIS A 197 15.50 -5.89 -1.01
C HIS A 197 14.32 -6.18 -0.07
N LEU A 198 13.28 -6.87 -0.55
CA LEU A 198 12.15 -7.28 0.30
C LEU A 198 12.56 -8.15 1.49
N TYR A 199 13.63 -8.93 1.30
CA TYR A 199 14.12 -9.89 2.27
C TYR A 199 15.30 -9.37 3.08
N LYS A 200 15.87 -8.21 2.70
CA LYS A 200 16.97 -7.57 3.44
C LYS A 200 16.50 -7.18 4.84
N ILE A 201 17.35 -7.48 5.81
CA ILE A 201 17.06 -7.24 7.23
C ILE A 201 17.23 -5.77 7.52
N ILE A 202 16.23 -5.17 8.17
CA ILE A 202 16.29 -3.81 8.65
C ILE A 202 17.07 -3.81 9.99
N PRO A 203 18.19 -3.08 10.11
CA PRO A 203 18.93 -2.94 11.37
C PRO A 203 18.13 -2.10 12.39
N PRO A 204 18.26 -2.35 13.73
CA PRO A 204 19.49 -2.72 14.40
C PRO A 204 19.50 -4.20 14.82
N LYS A 205 20.65 -4.87 14.68
CA LYS A 205 20.88 -6.21 15.26
C LYS A 205 20.66 -6.14 16.78
N PRO A 206 19.63 -6.78 17.37
CA PRO A 206 19.61 -6.96 18.81
C PRO A 206 20.68 -7.99 19.15
N ARG A 207 21.53 -7.71 20.15
CA ARG A 207 22.50 -8.67 20.73
C ARG A 207 21.82 -9.86 21.45
N VAL A 208 20.60 -10.22 21.08
CA VAL A 208 19.80 -11.26 21.72
C VAL A 208 19.62 -12.41 20.74
N ARG A 209 20.00 -13.62 21.19
CA ARG A 209 20.00 -14.91 20.48
C ARG A 209 18.67 -15.37 19.85
N ARG A 210 17.59 -14.57 19.94
CA ARG A 210 16.22 -14.92 19.48
C ARG A 210 15.45 -13.77 18.82
N SER A 211 16.11 -12.71 18.35
CA SER A 211 15.41 -11.68 17.59
C SER A 211 15.02 -12.21 16.20
N ALA A 212 13.73 -12.14 15.86
CA ALA A 212 13.26 -12.44 14.52
C ALA A 212 13.97 -11.52 13.53
N ARG A 213 14.38 -12.05 12.37
CA ARG A 213 14.93 -11.23 11.28
C ARG A 213 13.80 -10.34 10.74
N ILE A 214 13.78 -9.07 11.15
CA ILE A 214 12.75 -8.12 10.72
C ILE A 214 13.15 -7.58 9.35
N ASN A 215 12.23 -7.70 8.38
CA ASN A 215 12.33 -7.07 7.06
C ASN A 215 10.98 -6.43 6.70
N MET A 216 10.97 -5.66 5.63
CA MET A 216 9.78 -4.90 5.22
C MET A 216 8.60 -5.83 4.89
N LEU A 217 8.86 -6.95 4.21
CA LEU A 217 7.84 -7.94 3.90
C LEU A 217 7.17 -8.51 5.16
N TRP A 218 7.94 -8.75 6.21
CA TRP A 218 7.42 -9.21 7.50
C TRP A 218 6.55 -8.15 8.18
N LEU A 219 6.98 -6.88 8.21
CA LEU A 219 6.21 -5.79 8.80
C LEU A 219 4.85 -5.63 8.09
N ILE A 220 4.86 -5.67 6.75
CA ILE A 220 3.65 -5.62 5.93
C ILE A 220 2.71 -6.78 6.25
N LYS A 221 3.25 -8.01 6.33
CA LYS A 221 2.44 -9.18 6.69
C LYS A 221 1.86 -9.06 8.10
N LYS A 222 2.56 -8.45 9.04
CA LYS A 222 2.02 -8.19 10.39
C LYS A 222 0.86 -7.20 10.37
N LEU A 223 0.89 -6.16 9.53
CA LEU A 223 -0.26 -5.28 9.34
C LEU A 223 -1.45 -6.02 8.74
N LEU A 224 -1.23 -6.85 7.73
CA LEU A 224 -2.27 -7.68 7.11
C LEU A 224 -2.85 -8.72 8.08
N GLU A 225 -2.03 -9.32 8.93
CA GLU A 225 -2.47 -10.23 10.00
C GLU A 225 -3.41 -9.52 10.99
N LYS A 226 -3.14 -8.26 11.36
CA LYS A 226 -4.05 -7.47 12.21
C LYS A 226 -5.41 -7.25 11.53
N ILE A 227 -5.43 -7.07 10.21
CA ILE A 227 -6.68 -6.97 9.43
C ILE A 227 -7.41 -8.31 9.42
N LEU A 228 -6.71 -9.43 9.19
CA LEU A 228 -7.31 -10.77 9.26
C LEU A 228 -7.91 -11.05 10.64
N PHE A 229 -7.20 -10.68 11.71
CA PHE A 229 -7.68 -10.83 13.08
C PHE A 229 -8.92 -9.97 13.35
N SER A 230 -8.96 -8.74 12.84
CA SER A 230 -10.16 -7.90 12.90
C SER A 230 -11.36 -8.58 12.24
N VAL A 231 -11.18 -9.17 11.05
CA VAL A 231 -12.24 -9.92 10.36
C VAL A 231 -12.65 -11.16 11.13
N ASP A 232 -11.70 -11.87 11.75
CA ASP A 232 -12.01 -12.99 12.64
C ASP A 232 -12.98 -12.59 13.75
N TRP A 233 -12.73 -11.48 14.44
CA TRP A 233 -13.63 -11.04 15.52
C TRP A 233 -15.04 -10.72 15.07
N GLN A 234 -15.24 -10.43 13.78
CA GLN A 234 -16.56 -10.13 13.20
C GLN A 234 -17.34 -11.38 12.78
N ILE A 235 -16.73 -12.56 12.85
CA ILE A 235 -17.39 -13.81 12.46
C ILE A 235 -17.74 -14.60 13.72
N ASN A 236 -19.05 -14.72 13.96
CA ASN A 236 -19.63 -15.56 15.01
C ASN A 236 -19.53 -17.04 14.62
N TYR A 237 -18.32 -17.61 14.71
CA TYR A 237 -18.01 -19.03 14.46
C TYR A 237 -16.92 -19.55 15.41
N VAL A 238 -17.01 -20.83 15.75
CA VAL A 238 -15.99 -21.53 16.55
C VAL A 238 -15.01 -22.21 15.59
N GLY A 239 -13.77 -21.70 15.51
CA GLY A 239 -12.74 -22.06 14.53
C GLY A 239 -12.04 -23.41 14.77
N ASP A 240 -12.80 -24.50 14.89
CA ASP A 240 -12.23 -25.86 14.94
C ASP A 240 -12.51 -26.59 13.62
N ALA A 241 -11.46 -27.06 12.93
CA ALA A 241 -11.55 -27.79 11.67
C ALA A 241 -12.40 -29.08 11.76
N ARG A 242 -12.51 -29.69 12.95
CA ARG A 242 -13.43 -30.82 13.18
C ARG A 242 -14.89 -30.38 13.23
N LYS A 243 -15.16 -29.13 13.63
CA LYS A 243 -16.50 -28.52 13.67
C LYS A 243 -16.93 -27.99 12.30
N GLU A 244 -15.99 -27.61 11.44
CA GLU A 244 -16.25 -27.11 10.08
C GLU A 244 -17.19 -28.04 9.30
N ARG A 245 -16.98 -29.36 9.31
CA ARG A 245 -17.81 -30.30 8.52
C ARG A 245 -19.26 -30.31 8.98
N ASN A 246 -19.49 -30.46 10.27
CA ASN A 246 -20.84 -30.48 10.84
C ASN A 246 -21.56 -29.15 10.56
N GLN A 247 -20.79 -28.07 10.64
CA GLN A 247 -21.27 -26.71 10.41
C GLN A 247 -21.59 -26.40 8.95
N VAL A 248 -20.83 -26.92 7.98
CA VAL A 248 -21.15 -26.84 6.56
C VAL A 248 -22.47 -27.55 6.27
N ASP A 249 -22.66 -28.76 6.80
CA ASP A 249 -23.89 -29.53 6.63
C ASP A 249 -25.09 -28.78 7.27
N ASP A 250 -24.89 -28.16 8.44
CA ASP A 250 -25.92 -27.35 9.11
C ASP A 250 -26.28 -26.10 8.30
N ILE A 251 -25.31 -25.38 7.73
CA ILE A 251 -25.57 -24.22 6.86
C ILE A 251 -26.42 -24.64 5.65
N ILE A 252 -26.06 -25.75 5.00
CA ILE A 252 -26.79 -26.25 3.82
C ILE A 252 -28.22 -26.64 4.21
N ARG A 253 -28.40 -27.29 5.38
CA ARG A 253 -29.72 -27.69 5.89
C ARG A 253 -30.60 -26.50 6.29
N GLN A 254 -30.01 -25.45 6.89
CA GLN A 254 -30.74 -24.23 7.23
C GLN A 254 -31.32 -23.53 5.98
N GLY A 255 -30.67 -23.70 4.83
CA GLY A 255 -31.14 -23.17 3.56
C GLY A 255 -31.13 -21.64 3.51
N GLY A 256 -31.84 -21.05 2.55
CA GLY A 256 -31.93 -19.61 2.33
C GLY A 256 -31.57 -19.22 0.90
N SER A 257 -31.36 -17.91 0.68
CA SER A 257 -30.91 -17.43 -0.63
C SER A 257 -29.48 -17.92 -0.92
N SER A 258 -29.17 -18.19 -2.20
CA SER A 258 -27.83 -18.64 -2.62
C SER A 258 -26.72 -17.73 -2.09
N HIS A 259 -26.94 -16.41 -2.14
CA HIS A 259 -26.00 -15.41 -1.60
C HIS A 259 -25.74 -15.58 -0.10
N PHE A 260 -26.80 -15.77 0.70
CA PHE A 260 -26.69 -15.96 2.15
C PHE A 260 -25.92 -17.24 2.49
N VAL A 261 -26.28 -18.35 1.84
CA VAL A 261 -25.62 -19.65 2.04
C VAL A 261 -24.13 -19.56 1.69
N MET A 262 -23.80 -18.98 0.53
CA MET A 262 -22.41 -18.83 0.09
C MET A 262 -21.59 -17.94 1.01
N GLN A 263 -22.16 -16.84 1.51
CA GLN A 263 -21.48 -15.98 2.48
C GLN A 263 -21.15 -16.75 3.77
N ARG A 264 -22.10 -17.53 4.31
CA ARG A 264 -21.90 -18.32 5.52
C ARG A 264 -20.85 -19.43 5.35
N LEU A 265 -20.82 -20.06 4.17
CA LEU A 265 -19.78 -21.03 3.84
C LEU A 265 -18.38 -20.40 3.78
N ARG A 266 -18.25 -19.21 3.16
CA ARG A 266 -16.98 -18.45 3.13
C ARG A 266 -16.50 -18.08 4.53
N GLU A 267 -17.41 -17.60 5.38
CA GLU A 267 -17.12 -17.29 6.79
C GLU A 267 -16.63 -18.52 7.56
N CYS A 268 -17.33 -19.65 7.39
CA CYS A 268 -16.96 -20.92 8.00
C CYS A 268 -15.53 -21.34 7.59
N ARG A 269 -15.24 -21.34 6.28
CA ARG A 269 -13.93 -21.69 5.73
C ARG A 269 -12.82 -20.74 6.18
N PHE A 270 -13.10 -19.44 6.23
CA PHE A 270 -12.14 -18.45 6.71
C PHE A 270 -11.80 -18.68 8.19
N LYS A 271 -12.79 -19.01 9.03
CA LYS A 271 -12.58 -19.27 10.46
C LYS A 271 -11.86 -20.59 10.75
N SER A 272 -12.05 -21.60 9.91
CA SER A 272 -11.39 -22.90 10.03
C SER A 272 -10.07 -22.98 9.26
N ARG A 273 -9.59 -21.87 8.69
CA ARG A 273 -8.36 -21.82 7.89
C ARG A 273 -7.16 -22.36 8.66
N ASP A 274 -6.27 -23.04 7.95
CA ASP A 274 -5.00 -23.47 8.52
C ASP A 274 -3.90 -22.42 8.32
N GLU A 275 -2.71 -22.70 8.87
CA GLU A 275 -1.54 -21.84 8.75
C GLU A 275 -1.09 -21.68 7.28
N ARG A 276 -1.28 -22.71 6.45
CA ARG A 276 -0.87 -22.69 5.04
C ARG A 276 -1.78 -21.81 4.22
N ASP A 277 -3.10 -21.87 4.45
CA ASP A 277 -4.08 -20.99 3.82
C ASP A 277 -3.80 -19.53 4.17
N THR A 278 -3.51 -19.26 5.44
CA THR A 278 -3.15 -17.93 5.92
C THR A 278 -1.88 -17.43 5.25
N LYS A 279 -0.84 -18.27 5.20
CA LYS A 279 0.43 -17.93 4.53
C LYS A 279 0.22 -17.62 3.05
N LEU A 280 -0.51 -18.47 2.32
CA LEU A 280 -0.80 -18.28 0.90
C LEU A 280 -1.50 -16.94 0.64
N TYR A 281 -2.53 -16.65 1.43
CA TYR A 281 -3.24 -15.38 1.33
C TYR A 281 -2.31 -14.18 1.59
N LEU A 282 -1.52 -14.22 2.66
CA LEU A 282 -0.61 -13.14 3.02
C LEU A 282 0.48 -12.92 1.97
N ASP A 283 1.04 -14.00 1.41
CA ASP A 283 2.04 -13.95 0.34
C ASP A 283 1.48 -13.29 -0.95
N HIS A 284 0.19 -13.48 -1.24
CA HIS A 284 -0.46 -12.84 -2.37
C HIS A 284 -0.77 -11.37 -2.11
N VAL A 285 -1.43 -11.09 -0.99
CA VAL A 285 -1.94 -9.76 -0.70
C VAL A 285 -0.80 -8.77 -0.41
N CYS A 286 0.32 -9.22 0.15
CA CYS A 286 1.47 -8.35 0.37
C CYS A 286 2.11 -7.86 -0.95
N LEU A 287 1.86 -8.48 -2.09
CA LEU A 287 2.39 -8.02 -3.38
C LEU A 287 1.50 -6.98 -4.07
N GLN A 288 0.33 -6.67 -3.49
CA GLN A 288 -0.54 -5.59 -3.98
C GLN A 288 -0.02 -4.19 -3.59
N GLY A 289 1.02 -4.12 -2.77
CA GLY A 289 1.65 -2.89 -2.29
C GLY A 289 0.90 -2.19 -1.16
N TYR A 290 1.51 -1.14 -0.62
CA TYR A 290 0.95 -0.39 0.51
C TYR A 290 -0.38 0.32 0.22
N PRO A 291 -0.62 0.90 -0.98
CA PRO A 291 -1.91 1.53 -1.29
C PRO A 291 -3.10 0.58 -1.12
N PHE A 292 -2.91 -0.71 -1.37
CA PHE A 292 -3.94 -1.72 -1.16
C PHE A 292 -4.24 -1.95 0.34
N ILE A 293 -3.20 -2.00 1.18
CA ILE A 293 -3.35 -2.13 2.63
C ILE A 293 -4.10 -0.92 3.19
N LEU A 294 -3.73 0.28 2.75
CA LEU A 294 -4.40 1.52 3.14
C LEU A 294 -5.87 1.51 2.73
N HIS A 295 -6.17 1.04 1.51
CA HIS A 295 -7.56 0.87 1.05
C HIS A 295 -8.34 -0.05 1.99
N LEU A 296 -7.80 -1.21 2.35
CA LEU A 296 -8.44 -2.15 3.28
C LEU A 296 -8.71 -1.53 4.65
N GLN A 297 -7.80 -0.69 5.17
CA GLN A 297 -7.94 -0.02 6.45
C GLN A 297 -9.02 1.08 6.45
N GLN A 298 -9.31 1.66 5.29
CA GLN A 298 -10.31 2.73 5.12
C GLN A 298 -11.73 2.21 4.90
N LEU A 299 -11.90 0.92 4.57
CA LEU A 299 -13.21 0.30 4.39
C LEU A 299 -14.00 0.27 5.71
N THR A 300 -15.34 0.34 5.60
CA THR A 300 -16.23 0.03 6.73
C THR A 300 -16.03 -1.42 7.17
N ARG A 301 -16.38 -1.76 8.42
CA ARG A 301 -16.21 -3.13 8.95
C ARG A 301 -16.81 -4.20 8.04
N ASP A 302 -18.06 -4.00 7.61
CA ASP A 302 -18.76 -4.96 6.75
C ASP A 302 -18.14 -5.06 5.34
N ALA A 303 -17.73 -3.92 4.77
CA ALA A 303 -17.07 -3.91 3.46
C ALA A 303 -15.69 -4.57 3.51
N GLN A 304 -14.93 -4.31 4.58
CA GLN A 304 -13.64 -4.95 4.83
C GLN A 304 -13.81 -6.47 4.96
N LYS A 305 -14.75 -6.92 5.78
CA LYS A 305 -15.06 -8.35 5.95
C LYS A 305 -15.44 -9.00 4.62
N ALA A 306 -16.36 -8.39 3.86
CA ALA A 306 -16.79 -8.93 2.57
C ALA A 306 -15.61 -9.04 1.58
N CYS A 307 -14.80 -7.99 1.46
CA CYS A 307 -13.63 -7.95 0.57
C CYS A 307 -12.59 -9.01 0.94
N ILE A 308 -12.22 -9.11 2.22
CA ILE A 308 -11.24 -10.09 2.70
C ILE A 308 -11.74 -11.52 2.49
N LEU A 309 -13.01 -11.80 2.80
CA LEU A 309 -13.60 -13.14 2.60
C LEU A 309 -13.62 -13.54 1.12
N ASP A 310 -13.98 -12.62 0.23
CA ASP A 310 -14.02 -12.88 -1.21
C ASP A 310 -12.63 -13.19 -1.75
N MET A 311 -11.64 -12.33 -1.48
CA MET A 311 -10.26 -12.55 -1.91
C MET A 311 -9.66 -13.82 -1.32
N PHE A 312 -9.85 -14.05 -0.02
CA PHE A 312 -9.33 -15.23 0.66
C PHE A 312 -9.91 -16.50 0.02
N PHE A 313 -11.23 -16.53 -0.20
CA PHE A 313 -11.88 -17.69 -0.78
C PHE A 313 -11.45 -17.91 -2.23
N LYS A 314 -11.44 -16.86 -3.05
CA LYS A 314 -11.00 -16.93 -4.46
C LYS A 314 -9.61 -17.53 -4.55
N PHE A 315 -8.66 -16.97 -3.80
CA PHE A 315 -7.26 -17.35 -3.87
C PHE A 315 -6.97 -18.75 -3.31
N THR A 316 -7.50 -19.05 -2.12
CA THR A 316 -7.24 -20.33 -1.47
C THR A 316 -7.96 -21.46 -2.19
N THR A 317 -9.16 -21.22 -2.72
CA THR A 317 -9.91 -22.24 -3.48
C THR A 317 -9.24 -22.49 -4.83
N GLU A 318 -8.98 -21.47 -5.65
CA GLU A 318 -8.32 -21.63 -6.97
C GLU A 318 -6.98 -22.39 -6.85
N LYS A 319 -6.16 -22.08 -5.83
CA LYS A 319 -4.88 -22.79 -5.60
C LYS A 319 -5.04 -24.21 -5.08
N LEU A 320 -6.08 -24.49 -4.30
CA LEU A 320 -6.40 -25.87 -3.88
C LEU A 320 -6.85 -26.72 -5.07
N GLN A 321 -7.63 -26.15 -6.00
CA GLN A 321 -8.06 -26.82 -7.23
C GLN A 321 -6.87 -27.11 -8.16
N ALA A 322 -5.96 -26.14 -8.35
CA ALA A 322 -4.74 -26.33 -9.14
C ALA A 322 -3.81 -27.41 -8.54
N LYS A 323 -3.64 -27.44 -7.21
CA LYS A 323 -2.86 -28.49 -6.52
C LYS A 323 -3.53 -29.86 -6.54
N ALA A 324 -4.86 -29.94 -6.58
CA ALA A 324 -5.62 -31.18 -6.71
C ALA A 324 -5.51 -31.81 -8.11
N GLY A 325 -5.22 -31.00 -9.14
CA GLY A 325 -4.86 -31.47 -10.48
C GLY A 325 -3.43 -32.03 -10.59
N ILE A 326 -2.53 -31.68 -9.65
CA ILE A 326 -1.10 -32.04 -9.69
C ILE A 326 -0.73 -33.10 -8.62
N SER A 327 -1.50 -33.26 -7.54
CA SER A 327 -1.28 -34.29 -6.53
C SER A 327 -2.59 -34.99 -6.19
N LYS A 328 -2.55 -36.33 -6.05
CA LYS A 328 -3.68 -37.19 -5.66
C LYS A 328 -4.51 -36.52 -4.57
N SER A 329 -5.64 -35.93 -4.99
CA SER A 329 -6.54 -35.24 -4.08
C SER A 329 -6.97 -36.21 -2.98
N THR A 330 -6.84 -35.80 -1.72
CA THR A 330 -7.48 -36.54 -0.64
C THR A 330 -8.99 -36.46 -0.87
N ARG A 331 -9.70 -37.57 -0.62
CA ARG A 331 -11.15 -37.74 -0.83
C ARG A 331 -12.02 -36.61 -0.24
N SER A 332 -11.48 -35.85 0.74
CA SER A 332 -12.12 -34.70 1.39
C SER A 332 -11.95 -33.37 0.64
N ALA A 333 -10.89 -33.18 -0.14
CA ALA A 333 -10.69 -32.01 -0.98
C ALA A 333 -11.59 -32.07 -2.21
N THR A 334 -11.64 -33.21 -2.91
CA THR A 334 -12.48 -33.44 -4.09
C THR A 334 -13.98 -33.33 -3.79
N LYS A 335 -14.43 -33.77 -2.61
CA LYS A 335 -15.84 -33.64 -2.18
C LYS A 335 -16.21 -32.19 -1.86
N ARG A 336 -15.31 -31.42 -1.22
CA ARG A 336 -15.50 -29.99 -0.95
C ARG A 336 -15.51 -29.18 -2.23
N GLU A 337 -14.57 -29.45 -3.13
CA GLU A 337 -14.47 -28.84 -4.44
C GLU A 337 -15.70 -29.11 -5.32
N ARG A 338 -16.24 -30.33 -5.28
CA ARG A 338 -17.53 -30.66 -5.93
C ARG A 338 -18.71 -29.87 -5.37
N MET A 339 -18.83 -29.72 -4.04
CA MET A 339 -19.93 -28.96 -3.43
C MET A 339 -19.85 -27.47 -3.77
N TYR A 340 -18.64 -26.88 -3.77
CA TYR A 340 -18.48 -25.48 -4.16
C TYR A 340 -18.71 -25.26 -5.66
N ARG A 341 -18.29 -26.19 -6.53
CA ARG A 341 -18.54 -26.11 -7.98
C ARG A 341 -20.01 -26.28 -8.35
N SER A 342 -20.76 -27.14 -7.66
CA SER A 342 -22.19 -27.32 -7.94
C SER A 342 -23.03 -26.10 -7.55
N LEU A 343 -22.57 -25.30 -6.58
CA LEU A 343 -23.28 -24.11 -6.09
C LEU A 343 -22.86 -22.81 -6.80
N ALA A 344 -21.71 -22.78 -7.47
CA ALA A 344 -21.25 -21.63 -8.24
C ALA A 344 -21.84 -21.54 -9.67
N LEU A 345 -22.52 -22.60 -10.13
CA LEU A 345 -23.13 -22.72 -11.46
C LEU A 345 -24.68 -22.68 -11.42
N SER A 346 -25.26 -22.36 -10.26
CA SER A 346 -26.70 -22.16 -10.01
C SER A 346 -26.93 -20.75 -9.51
#